data_AF-A0A0D8XE72-F1
#
_entry.id   AF-A0A0D8XE72-F1
#
_cell.length_a   1.000
_cell.length_b   1.000
_cell.length_c   1.000
_cell.angle_alpha   90.00
_cell.angle_beta   90.00
_cell.angle_gamma   90.00
#
_symmetry.space_group_name_H-M   'P 1'
#
loop_
_entity.id
_entity.type
_entity.pdbx_description
1 polymer ?
#
loop_
_entity_poly.entity_id
_entity_poly.type
_entity_poly.pdbx_seq_one_letter_code
_entity_poly.pdbx_strand_id
1 'polypeptide(L)'
;MTVNYMREAATARLGTFLKLLFRWRGSVWKTIWKELAIYLFFYFNLSVFYRFMLKGNSYGVIFELFVTHCRNLSRGAATVLSFALGFYVSQISDRDISERIRRRFPTYNHLVRMPFFHYSSRNYNLNSFIGGKILPSSSSISELLPL
;
A
#
# COMPACT_ATOMS: atom_id res chain seq x y z
N MET A 1 -17.48 -5.69 2.69
CA MET A 1 -17.26 -7.03 2.10
C MET A 1 -15.96 -7.00 1.33
N THR A 2 -15.10 -8.01 1.50
CA THR A 2 -13.83 -8.13 0.75
C THR A 2 -14.14 -8.60 -0.67
N VAL A 3 -13.80 -7.77 -1.66
CA VAL A 3 -13.95 -8.11 -3.07
C VAL A 3 -12.70 -8.86 -3.52
N ASN A 4 -12.83 -10.05 -4.10
CA ASN A 4 -11.71 -10.89 -4.51
C ASN A 4 -11.29 -10.53 -5.94
N TYR A 5 -10.16 -9.83 -6.07
CA TYR A 5 -9.64 -9.35 -7.35
C TYR A 5 -8.56 -10.25 -7.96
N MET A 6 -8.11 -11.30 -7.26
CA MET A 6 -6.96 -12.12 -7.68
C MET A 6 -7.16 -12.76 -9.06
N ARG A 7 -8.38 -13.19 -9.38
CA ARG A 7 -8.69 -13.86 -10.64
C ARG A 7 -8.69 -12.91 -11.85
N GLU A 8 -9.09 -11.65 -11.65
CA GLU A 8 -9.05 -10.62 -12.71
C GLU A 8 -7.63 -10.05 -12.87
N ALA A 9 -6.81 -10.03 -11.81
CA ALA A 9 -5.43 -9.54 -11.83
C ALA A 9 -4.40 -10.56 -12.38
N ALA A 10 -4.74 -11.85 -12.45
CA ALA A 10 -3.87 -12.90 -12.99
C ALA A 10 -3.63 -12.76 -14.51
N THR A 11 -4.50 -12.03 -15.23
CA THR A 11 -4.31 -11.74 -16.65
C THR A 11 -3.84 -10.29 -16.81
N ALA A 12 -2.57 -10.10 -17.16
CA ALA A 12 -1.97 -8.78 -17.33
C ALA A 12 -2.42 -8.11 -18.65
N ARG A 13 -3.68 -7.65 -18.71
CA ARG A 13 -4.16 -6.72 -19.75
C ARG A 13 -4.12 -5.30 -19.21
N LEU A 14 -3.71 -4.34 -20.05
CA LEU A 14 -3.73 -2.90 -19.69
C LEU A 14 -5.14 -2.43 -19.31
N GLY A 15 -6.18 -2.97 -19.96
CA GLY A 15 -7.58 -2.63 -19.68
C GLY A 15 -8.14 -3.18 -18.36
N THR A 16 -7.53 -4.23 -17.80
CA THR A 16 -8.01 -4.82 -16.52
C THR A 16 -7.77 -3.86 -15.36
N PHE A 17 -6.60 -3.22 -15.28
CA PHE A 17 -6.32 -2.25 -14.20
C PHE A 17 -7.24 -1.03 -14.24
N LEU A 18 -7.50 -0.46 -15.43
CA LEU A 18 -8.48 0.63 -15.56
C LEU A 18 -9.88 0.19 -15.17
N LYS A 19 -10.30 -1.04 -15.51
CA LYS A 19 -11.61 -1.59 -15.12
C LYS A 19 -11.73 -1.78 -13.60
N LEU A 20 -10.63 -2.08 -12.92
CA LEU A 20 -10.58 -2.10 -11.46
C LEU A 20 -10.68 -0.68 -10.87
N LEU A 21 -9.99 0.31 -11.46
CA LEU A 21 -9.99 1.70 -10.99
C LEU A 21 -11.40 2.35 -11.06
N PHE A 22 -12.14 2.08 -12.14
CA PHE A 22 -13.48 2.64 -12.40
C PHE A 22 -14.64 1.88 -11.73
N ARG A 23 -14.37 0.80 -10.97
CA ARG A 23 -15.43 0.02 -10.31
C ARG A 23 -16.02 0.79 -9.11
N TRP A 24 -17.25 1.28 -9.20
CA TRP A 24 -17.90 2.14 -8.19
C TRP A 24 -17.96 1.60 -6.73
N ARG A 25 -18.06 0.27 -6.53
CA ARG A 25 -18.16 -0.34 -5.19
C ARG A 25 -16.79 -0.36 -4.48
N GLY A 26 -16.59 0.56 -3.53
CA GLY A 26 -15.40 0.61 -2.69
C GLY A 26 -14.19 1.27 -3.35
N SER A 27 -14.38 1.99 -4.46
CA SER A 27 -13.31 2.71 -5.13
C SER A 27 -12.85 3.93 -4.31
N VAL A 28 -11.55 4.21 -4.43
CA VAL A 28 -10.89 5.38 -3.86
C VAL A 28 -11.57 6.68 -4.32
N TRP A 29 -12.15 6.68 -5.52
CA TRP A 29 -12.91 7.82 -6.06
C TRP A 29 -14.05 8.28 -5.14
N LYS A 30 -14.73 7.36 -4.44
CA LYS A 30 -15.83 7.72 -3.54
C LYS A 30 -15.35 8.57 -2.36
N THR A 31 -14.13 8.31 -1.87
CA THR A 31 -13.51 9.08 -0.79
C THR A 31 -12.95 10.40 -1.31
N ILE A 32 -12.22 10.36 -2.43
CA ILE A 32 -11.54 11.53 -3.00
C ILE A 32 -12.53 12.58 -3.49
N TRP A 33 -13.70 12.19 -4.02
CA TRP A 33 -14.64 13.14 -4.65
C TRP A 33 -15.07 14.27 -3.70
N LYS A 34 -15.27 13.96 -2.41
CA LYS A 34 -15.65 14.98 -1.41
C LYS A 34 -14.54 16.00 -1.18
N GLU A 35 -13.31 15.53 -1.01
CA GLU A 35 -12.16 16.41 -0.80
C GLU A 35 -11.83 17.22 -2.06
N LEU A 36 -11.93 16.59 -3.23
CA LEU A 36 -11.75 17.26 -4.52
C LEU A 36 -12.78 18.39 -4.72
N ALA A 37 -14.05 18.15 -4.39
CA ALA A 37 -15.09 19.16 -4.51
C ALA A 37 -14.82 20.37 -3.60
N ILE A 38 -14.39 20.14 -2.36
CA ILE A 38 -14.03 21.21 -1.42
C ILE A 38 -12.81 21.98 -1.92
N TYR A 39 -11.77 21.28 -2.39
CA TYR A 39 -10.58 21.90 -2.96
C TYR A 39 -10.92 22.79 -4.16
N LEU A 40 -11.75 22.28 -5.07
CA LEU A 40 -12.16 23.01 -6.27
C LEU A 40 -13.01 24.23 -5.92
N PHE A 41 -13.90 24.10 -4.94
CA PHE A 41 -14.70 25.21 -4.44
C PHE A 41 -13.82 26.34 -3.91
N PHE A 42 -12.87 26.06 -3.02
CA PHE A 42 -11.93 27.07 -2.52
C PHE A 42 -11.09 27.68 -3.63
N TYR A 43 -10.54 26.85 -4.53
CA TYR A 43 -9.74 27.33 -5.65
C TYR A 43 -10.52 28.29 -6.55
N PHE A 44 -11.77 27.94 -6.87
CA PHE A 44 -12.64 28.80 -7.69
C PHE A 44 -12.96 30.12 -6.97
N ASN A 45 -13.30 30.06 -5.68
CA ASN A 45 -13.56 31.26 -4.88
C ASN A 45 -12.34 32.21 -4.86
N LEU A 46 -11.12 31.70 -4.65
CA LEU A 46 -9.90 32.51 -4.70
C LEU A 46 -9.66 33.10 -6.10
N SER A 47 -9.91 32.33 -7.16
CA SER A 47 -9.74 32.80 -8.55
C SER A 47 -10.70 33.93 -8.89
N VAL A 48 -11.97 33.79 -8.48
CA VAL A 48 -13.01 34.81 -8.63
C VAL A 48 -12.65 36.04 -7.81
N PHE A 49 -12.32 35.87 -6.53
CA PHE A 49 -11.94 36.97 -5.64
C PHE A 49 -10.76 37.79 -6.20
N TYR A 50 -9.74 37.12 -6.73
CA TYR A 50 -8.61 37.77 -7.39
C TYR A 50 -9.04 38.64 -8.58
N ARG A 51 -9.92 38.12 -9.46
CA ARG A 51 -10.39 38.85 -10.65
C ARG A 51 -11.30 40.03 -10.31
N PHE A 52 -12.14 39.90 -9.28
CA PHE A 52 -13.11 40.94 -8.91
C PHE A 52 -12.52 42.05 -8.03
N MET A 53 -11.63 41.71 -7.08
CA MET A 53 -11.15 42.67 -6.08
C MET A 53 -9.74 43.20 -6.35
N LEU A 54 -8.88 42.43 -7.03
CA LEU A 54 -7.44 42.72 -7.11
C LEU A 54 -6.97 43.21 -8.48
N LYS A 55 -7.78 43.07 -9.54
CA LYS A 55 -7.40 43.50 -10.88
C LYS A 55 -7.36 45.03 -10.96
N GLY A 56 -6.15 45.60 -10.91
CA GLY A 56 -5.89 47.04 -11.07
C GLY A 56 -5.60 47.81 -9.78
N ASN A 57 -5.47 47.13 -8.64
CA ASN A 57 -5.18 47.77 -7.35
C ASN A 57 -3.85 47.28 -6.76
N SER A 58 -3.20 48.08 -5.90
CA SER A 58 -1.89 47.76 -5.30
C SER A 58 -1.88 46.46 -4.49
N TYR A 59 -3.04 46.04 -3.97
CA TYR A 59 -3.21 44.77 -3.26
C TYR A 59 -2.99 43.52 -4.13
N GLY A 60 -3.06 43.65 -5.46
CA GLY A 60 -2.77 42.58 -6.41
C GLY A 60 -1.36 42.02 -6.27
N VAL A 61 -0.37 42.93 -6.17
CA VAL A 61 1.06 42.59 -6.08
C VAL A 61 1.37 41.85 -4.77
N ILE A 62 0.73 42.26 -3.67
CA ILE A 62 0.91 41.63 -2.36
C ILE A 62 0.39 40.18 -2.38
N PHE A 63 -0.74 39.95 -3.04
CA PHE A 63 -1.28 38.60 -3.20
C PHE A 63 -0.40 37.72 -4.11
N GLU A 64 0.15 38.27 -5.18
CA GLU A 64 1.10 37.53 -6.04
C GLU A 64 2.37 37.11 -5.28
N LEU A 65 2.89 37.98 -4.41
CA LEU A 65 4.02 37.66 -3.53
C LEU A 65 3.65 36.54 -2.54
N PHE A 66 2.47 36.62 -1.94
CA PHE A 66 1.96 35.60 -1.02
C PHE A 66 1.82 34.24 -1.70
N VAL A 67 1.20 34.18 -2.88
CA VAL A 67 1.05 32.94 -3.66
C VAL A 67 2.41 32.36 -4.06
N THR A 68 3.37 33.21 -4.41
CA THR A 68 4.74 32.78 -4.73
C THR A 68 5.44 32.19 -3.51
N HIS A 69 5.27 32.80 -2.33
CA HIS A 69 5.80 32.26 -1.08
C HIS A 69 5.19 30.89 -0.73
N CYS A 70 3.86 30.77 -0.79
CA CYS A 70 3.16 29.50 -0.56
C CYS A 70 3.60 28.42 -1.55
N ARG A 71 3.83 28.78 -2.82
CA ARG A 71 4.29 27.83 -3.85
C ARG A 71 5.69 27.30 -3.54
N ASN A 72 6.60 28.14 -3.06
CA ASN A 72 7.94 27.70 -2.69
C ASN A 72 7.92 26.77 -1.47
N LEU A 73 7.14 27.11 -0.46
CA LEU A 73 6.94 26.26 0.71
C LEU A 73 6.32 24.90 0.33
N SER A 74 5.27 24.92 -0.51
CA SER A 74 4.58 23.71 -0.95
C SER A 74 5.48 22.76 -1.72
N ARG A 75 6.42 23.25 -2.54
CA ARG A 75 7.36 22.39 -3.27
C ARG A 75 8.30 21.64 -2.33
N GLY A 76 8.85 22.33 -1.32
CA GLY A 76 9.71 21.70 -0.32
C GLY A 76 8.93 20.68 0.52
N ALA A 77 7.72 21.03 0.94
CA ALA A 77 6.87 20.16 1.73
C ALA A 77 6.37 18.93 0.95
N ALA A 78 6.06 19.06 -0.36
CA ALA A 78 5.51 17.97 -1.17
C ALA A 78 6.42 16.74 -1.22
N THR A 79 7.73 16.95 -1.31
CA THR A 79 8.71 15.85 -1.29
C THR A 79 8.70 15.11 0.04
N VAL A 80 8.77 15.86 1.15
CA VAL A 80 8.77 15.28 2.50
C VAL A 80 7.44 14.58 2.81
N LEU A 81 6.30 15.17 2.39
CA LEU A 81 4.99 14.57 2.55
C LEU A 81 4.88 13.26 1.77
N SER A 82 5.29 13.24 0.50
CA SER A 82 5.20 12.02 -0.32
C SER A 82 6.06 10.91 0.26
N PHE A 83 7.26 11.25 0.74
CA PHE A 83 8.15 10.33 1.46
C PHE A 83 7.47 9.81 2.73
N ALA A 84 7.03 10.70 3.63
CA ALA A 84 6.37 10.34 4.89
C ALA A 84 5.12 9.48 4.68
N LEU A 85 4.32 9.78 3.66
CA LEU A 85 3.12 9.02 3.32
C LEU A 85 3.48 7.61 2.86
N GLY A 86 4.59 7.44 2.13
CA GLY A 86 5.15 6.14 1.78
C GLY A 86 5.52 5.30 3.01
N PHE A 87 6.27 5.85 3.96
CA PHE A 87 6.57 5.14 5.22
C PHE A 87 5.32 4.82 6.01
N TYR A 88 4.41 5.78 6.12
CA TYR A 88 3.15 5.60 6.85
C TYR A 88 2.34 4.43 6.27
N VAL A 89 2.20 4.37 4.94
CA VAL A 89 1.48 3.30 4.23
C VAL A 89 2.19 1.94 4.35
N SER A 90 3.52 1.90 4.37
CA SER A 90 4.25 0.65 4.60
C SER A 90 3.99 0.11 6.02
N GLN A 91 4.15 0.97 7.03
CA GLN A 91 3.99 0.57 8.43
C GLN A 91 2.56 0.10 8.77
N ILE A 92 1.54 0.78 8.22
CA ILE A 92 0.15 0.36 8.42
C ILE A 92 -0.14 -0.99 7.75
N SER A 93 0.47 -1.27 6.59
CA SER A 93 0.31 -2.54 5.89
C SER A 93 0.93 -3.69 6.69
N ASP A 94 2.15 -3.50 7.20
CA ASP A 94 2.84 -4.50 8.01
C ASP A 94 2.06 -4.79 9.31
N ARG A 95 1.50 -3.75 9.93
CA ARG A 95 0.63 -3.88 11.10
C ARG A 95 -0.64 -4.68 10.78
N ASP A 96 -1.33 -4.42 9.67
CA ASP A 96 -2.56 -5.16 9.33
C ASP A 96 -2.29 -6.66 9.13
N ILE A 97 -1.19 -6.99 8.44
CA ILE A 97 -0.77 -8.38 8.22
C ILE A 97 -0.44 -9.05 9.57
N SER A 98 0.36 -8.39 10.40
CA SER A 98 0.72 -8.84 11.74
C SER A 98 -0.51 -9.10 12.61
N GLU A 99 -1.45 -8.16 12.65
CA GLU A 99 -2.70 -8.31 13.41
C GLU A 99 -3.59 -9.43 12.86
N ARG A 100 -3.64 -9.59 11.54
CA ARG A 100 -4.41 -10.67 10.91
C ARG A 100 -3.84 -12.04 11.27
N ILE A 101 -2.51 -12.17 11.29
CA ILE A 101 -1.83 -13.40 11.71
C ILE A 101 -2.09 -13.65 13.20
N ARG A 102 -1.95 -12.63 14.04
CA ARG A 102 -2.18 -12.74 15.50
C ARG A 102 -3.61 -13.17 15.82
N ARG A 103 -4.61 -12.55 15.18
CA ARG A 103 -6.03 -12.93 15.35
C ARG A 103 -6.31 -14.34 14.88
N ARG A 104 -5.56 -14.84 13.88
CA ARG A 104 -5.71 -16.20 13.36
C ARG A 104 -5.00 -17.25 14.23
N PHE A 105 -3.88 -16.90 14.87
CA PHE A 105 -3.10 -17.79 15.74
C PHE A 105 -2.71 -17.10 17.06
N PRO A 106 -3.62 -17.08 18.05
CA PRO A 106 -3.37 -16.41 19.32
C PRO A 106 -2.41 -17.18 20.24
N THR A 107 -2.24 -18.49 20.04
CA THR A 107 -1.44 -19.36 20.92
C THR A 107 -0.71 -20.42 20.11
N TYR A 108 0.46 -20.86 20.58
CA TYR A 108 1.29 -21.88 19.94
C TYR A 108 0.53 -23.20 19.69
N ASN A 109 -0.38 -23.59 20.59
CA ASN A 109 -1.22 -24.77 20.43
C ASN A 109 -2.06 -24.75 19.14
N HIS A 110 -2.43 -23.57 18.64
CA HIS A 110 -3.14 -23.44 17.36
C HIS A 110 -2.22 -23.65 16.15
N LEU A 111 -0.92 -23.36 16.28
CA LEU A 111 0.08 -23.58 15.23
C LEU A 111 0.44 -25.07 15.12
N VAL A 112 0.58 -25.77 16.24
CA VAL A 112 0.91 -27.21 16.27
C VAL A 112 -0.24 -28.06 15.74
N ARG A 113 -1.49 -27.65 15.98
CA ARG A 113 -2.68 -28.37 15.51
C ARG A 113 -2.93 -28.23 14.01
N MET A 114 -2.15 -27.41 13.30
CA MET A 114 -2.31 -27.24 11.85
C MET A 114 -1.71 -28.42 11.09
N PRO A 115 -2.42 -28.99 10.10
CA PRO A 115 -1.92 -30.13 9.33
C PRO A 115 -0.61 -29.81 8.58
N PHE A 116 -0.39 -28.53 8.23
CA PHE A 116 0.85 -28.04 7.63
C PHE A 116 2.09 -28.25 8.51
N PHE A 117 1.97 -28.01 9.83
CA PHE A 117 3.08 -28.13 10.76
C PHE A 117 3.49 -29.60 11.02
N HIS A 118 2.53 -30.52 10.99
CA HIS A 118 2.78 -31.95 11.18
C HIS A 118 3.58 -32.59 10.02
N TYR A 119 3.47 -32.04 8.81
CA TYR A 119 4.26 -32.48 7.65
C TYR A 119 5.71 -31.99 7.70
N SER A 120 5.91 -30.76 8.17
CA SER A 120 7.23 -30.15 8.30
C SER A 120 8.07 -30.87 9.35
N SER A 121 7.51 -31.17 10.54
CA SER A 121 8.25 -31.86 11.61
C SER A 121 8.65 -33.30 11.28
N ARG A 122 7.99 -33.96 10.31
CA ARG A 122 8.28 -35.35 9.91
C ARG A 122 9.46 -35.46 8.92
N ASN A 123 9.84 -34.34 8.27
CA ASN A 123 10.92 -34.29 7.28
C ASN A 123 12.25 -33.76 7.82
N TYR A 124 12.31 -33.28 9.06
CA TYR A 124 13.57 -32.95 9.72
C TYR A 124 13.95 -34.10 10.66
N ASN A 125 14.93 -34.91 10.24
CA ASN A 125 15.58 -35.86 11.12
C ASN A 125 16.31 -35.08 12.23
N LEU A 126 15.74 -35.04 13.43
CA LEU A 126 16.24 -34.29 14.59
C LEU A 126 17.55 -34.85 15.19
N ASN A 127 18.28 -35.67 14.44
CA ASN A 127 19.53 -36.31 14.86
C ASN A 127 20.80 -35.65 14.29
N SER A 128 20.67 -34.61 13.46
CA SER A 128 21.83 -33.90 12.87
C SER A 128 22.11 -32.51 13.47
N PHE A 129 21.36 -32.08 14.49
CA PHE A 129 21.50 -30.76 15.11
C PHE A 129 22.31 -30.76 16.42
N ILE A 130 23.41 -31.51 16.46
CA ILE A 130 24.53 -31.20 17.36
C ILE A 130 25.69 -30.72 16.48
N GLY A 131 25.96 -29.41 16.52
CA GLY A 131 27.10 -28.80 15.84
C GLY A 131 26.70 -28.04 14.58
N GLY A 132 26.49 -26.72 14.71
CA GLY A 132 26.07 -25.85 13.62
C GLY A 132 26.95 -25.96 12.36
N LYS A 133 26.38 -26.53 11.30
CA LYS A 133 26.73 -26.31 9.88
C LYS A 133 25.56 -26.81 9.04
N ILE A 134 25.06 -25.96 8.14
CA ILE A 134 24.01 -26.31 7.18
C ILE A 134 24.69 -27.04 6.02
N LEU A 135 24.42 -28.33 5.85
CA LEU A 135 24.70 -29.06 4.61
C LEU A 135 23.41 -29.75 4.16
N PRO A 136 22.99 -29.57 2.89
CA PRO A 136 21.82 -30.26 2.38
C PRO A 136 22.13 -31.76 2.23
N SER A 137 21.28 -32.60 2.80
CA SER A 137 21.38 -34.06 2.71
C SER A 137 21.24 -34.51 1.25
N SER A 138 22.27 -35.20 0.77
CA SER A 138 22.48 -35.66 -0.60
C SER A 138 21.71 -36.95 -0.93
N SER A 139 20.41 -37.04 -0.64
CA SER A 139 19.66 -38.30 -0.78
C SER A 139 18.34 -38.17 -1.55
N SER A 140 18.20 -37.18 -2.44
CA SER A 140 17.00 -37.03 -3.28
C SER A 140 17.33 -36.80 -4.76
N ILE A 141 18.32 -37.52 -5.30
CA ILE A 141 18.57 -37.55 -6.76
C ILE A 141 18.35 -38.94 -7.38
N SER A 142 18.22 -40.02 -6.59
CA SER A 142 18.11 -41.39 -7.15
C SER A 142 16.70 -41.87 -7.52
N GLU A 143 15.68 -41.02 -7.51
CA GLU A 143 14.29 -41.41 -7.83
C GLU A 143 13.75 -40.83 -9.16
N LEU A 144 14.64 -40.39 -10.06
CA LEU A 144 14.28 -39.84 -11.37
C LEU A 144 15.05 -40.46 -12.55
N LEU A 145 14.96 -41.79 -12.75
CA LEU A 145 15.01 -42.37 -14.11
C LEU A 145 14.59 -43.85 -14.12
N PRO A 146 13.70 -44.28 -15.04
CA PRO A 146 13.41 -45.69 -15.24
C PRO A 146 14.50 -46.31 -16.14
N LEU A 147 15.10 -47.40 -15.67
CA LEU A 147 15.54 -48.63 -16.36
C LEU A 147 16.61 -49.34 -15.52
#